data_AF-A0A2X4ZEM0-F1
#
_entry.id   AF-A0A2X4ZEM0-F1
#
_cell.length_a   1.000
_cell.length_b   1.000
_cell.length_c   1.000
_cell.angle_alpha   90.00
_cell.angle_beta   90.00
_cell.angle_gamma   90.00
#
_symmetry.space_group_name_H-M   'P 1'
#
loop_
_entity.id
_entity.type
_entity.pdbx_description
1 polymer ?
#
loop_
_entity_poly.entity_id
_entity_poly.type
_entity_poly.pdbx_seq_one_letter_code
_entity_poly.pdbx_strand_id
1 'polypeptide(L)'
;MGVYSKVYSSVLRKNFMLLIIASFLLIVMFAFWIGVPFFVLGNFLFDLNIPNYLKLFFITVFVGMLFTSFFIPINWKVAYEIGGIKQQSKVKVFSYLQALFILISSSIFYLLFSILL
;
A
#
# COMPACT_ATOMS: atom_id res chain seq x y z
N MET A 1 1.19 17.98 -12.89
CA MET A 1 0.32 17.10 -12.07
C MET A 1 -1.00 16.66 -12.74
N GLY A 2 -1.45 17.29 -13.84
CA GLY A 2 -2.77 16.99 -14.43
C GLY A 2 -2.96 15.60 -15.05
N VAL A 3 -1.95 15.02 -15.70
CA VAL A 3 -2.12 13.74 -16.44
C VAL A 3 -2.31 12.56 -15.50
N TYR A 4 -1.46 12.40 -14.47
CA TYR A 4 -1.56 11.30 -13.50
C TYR A 4 -2.93 11.32 -12.79
N SER A 5 -3.34 12.47 -12.27
CA SER A 5 -4.62 12.62 -11.57
C SER A 5 -5.82 12.36 -12.50
N LYS A 6 -5.81 12.90 -13.72
CA LYS A 6 -6.89 12.65 -14.71
C LYS A 6 -6.99 11.17 -15.08
N VAL A 7 -5.86 10.51 -15.32
CA VAL A 7 -5.85 9.07 -15.63
C VAL A 7 -6.31 8.24 -14.44
N TYR A 8 -5.83 8.55 -13.23
CA TYR A 8 -6.23 7.84 -12.02
C TYR A 8 -7.75 7.94 -11.79
N SER A 9 -8.30 9.16 -11.90
CA SER A 9 -9.74 9.40 -11.78
C SER A 9 -10.55 8.67 -12.86
N SER A 10 -10.06 8.67 -14.10
CA SER A 10 -10.69 7.93 -15.21
C SER A 10 -10.70 6.42 -14.95
N VAL A 11 -9.58 5.85 -14.50
CA VAL A 11 -9.45 4.42 -14.19
C VAL A 11 -10.36 4.05 -13.01
N LEU A 12 -10.39 4.84 -11.94
CA LEU A 12 -11.27 4.61 -10.80
C LEU A 12 -12.76 4.65 -11.20
N ARG A 13 -13.18 5.63 -12.03
CA ARG A 13 -14.56 5.73 -12.50
C ARG A 13 -14.96 4.54 -13.36
N LYS A 14 -14.10 4.15 -14.31
CA LYS A 14 -14.35 2.99 -15.20
C LYS A 14 -14.32 1.66 -14.46
N ASN A 15 -13.56 1.58 -13.37
CA ASN A 15 -13.34 0.33 -12.62
C ASN A 15 -13.79 0.46 -11.17
N PHE A 16 -14.88 1.19 -10.92
CA PHE A 16 -15.37 1.46 -9.57
C PHE A 16 -15.63 0.18 -8.77
N MET A 17 -16.04 -0.90 -9.44
CA MET A 17 -16.20 -2.23 -8.84
C MET A 17 -14.89 -2.77 -8.23
N LEU A 18 -13.73 -2.51 -8.84
CA LEU A 18 -12.44 -2.93 -8.25
C LEU A 18 -12.15 -2.18 -6.96
N LEU A 19 -12.53 -0.91 -6.87
CA LEU A 19 -12.38 -0.14 -5.64
C LEU A 19 -13.24 -0.72 -4.53
N ILE A 20 -14.51 -1.04 -4.83
CA ILE A 20 -15.42 -1.67 -3.85
C ILE A 20 -14.85 -3.00 -3.36
N ILE A 21 -14.40 -3.86 -4.28
CA ILE A 21 -13.82 -5.18 -3.93
C ILE A 21 -12.57 -4.99 -3.07
N ALA A 22 -11.66 -4.08 -3.44
CA ALA A 22 -10.46 -3.80 -2.66
C ALA A 22 -10.81 -3.30 -1.25
N SER A 23 -11.78 -2.37 -1.13
CA SER A 23 -12.27 -1.88 0.15
C SER A 23 -12.92 -2.97 1.00
N PHE A 24 -13.71 -3.85 0.40
CA PHE A 24 -14.32 -4.98 1.10
C PHE A 24 -13.24 -5.96 1.59
N LEU A 25 -12.28 -6.32 0.73
CA LEU A 25 -11.16 -7.18 1.12
C LEU A 25 -10.31 -6.57 2.23
N LEU A 26 -10.08 -5.25 2.20
CA LEU A 26 -9.33 -4.56 3.26
C LEU A 26 -9.98 -4.72 4.63
N ILE A 27 -11.31 -4.63 4.69
CA ILE A 27 -12.05 -4.80 5.94
C ILE A 27 -12.01 -6.26 6.39
N VAL A 28 -12.34 -7.19 5.48
CA VAL A 28 -12.39 -8.62 5.80
C VAL A 28 -11.02 -9.16 6.21
N MET A 29 -9.95 -8.66 5.59
CA MET A 29 -8.59 -9.08 5.86
C MET A 29 -7.87 -8.20 6.89
N PHE A 30 -8.56 -7.32 7.62
CA PHE A 30 -7.97 -6.43 8.63
C PHE A 30 -7.04 -7.15 9.61
N ALA A 31 -7.52 -8.28 10.15
CA ALA A 31 -6.74 -9.12 11.05
C ALA A 31 -5.46 -9.67 10.40
N PHE A 32 -5.47 -9.93 9.10
CA PHE A 32 -4.31 -10.44 8.38
C PHE A 32 -3.25 -9.35 8.18
N TRP A 33 -3.63 -8.18 7.66
CA TRP A 33 -2.64 -7.16 7.30
C TRP A 33 -2.17 -6.29 8.49
N ILE A 34 -2.85 -6.30 9.65
CA ILE A 34 -2.34 -5.71 10.91
C ILE A 34 -1.85 -6.76 11.90
N GLY A 35 -2.61 -7.84 12.09
CA GLY A 35 -2.31 -8.85 13.10
C GLY A 35 -1.03 -9.63 12.78
N VAL A 36 -0.88 -10.13 11.55
CA VAL A 36 0.33 -10.88 11.17
C VAL A 36 1.60 -10.04 11.37
N PRO A 37 1.66 -8.77 10.93
CA PRO A 37 2.85 -7.95 11.16
C PRO A 37 3.12 -7.68 12.65
N PHE A 38 2.09 -7.42 13.47
CA PHE A 38 2.32 -7.19 14.89
C PHE A 38 2.77 -8.44 15.64
N PHE A 39 2.12 -9.59 15.41
CA PHE A 39 2.41 -10.80 16.17
C PHE A 39 3.61 -11.56 15.63
N VAL A 40 3.73 -11.72 14.30
CA VAL A 40 4.82 -12.51 13.72
C VAL A 40 6.10 -11.69 13.65
N LEU A 41 6.08 -10.53 13.00
CA LEU A 41 7.27 -9.69 12.89
C LEU A 41 7.62 -9.02 14.23
N GLY A 42 6.63 -8.60 15.02
CA GLY A 42 6.90 -8.02 16.33
C GLY A 42 7.64 -8.98 17.26
N ASN A 43 7.20 -10.24 17.36
CA ASN A 43 7.89 -11.26 18.16
C ASN A 43 9.28 -11.59 17.59
N PHE A 44 9.39 -11.78 16.27
CA PHE A 44 10.68 -12.03 15.64
C PHE A 44 11.70 -10.91 15.91
N LEU A 45 11.28 -9.64 15.79
CA LEU A 45 12.14 -8.50 16.08
C LEU A 45 12.40 -8.31 17.58
N PHE A 46 11.50 -8.82 18.44
CA PHE A 46 11.71 -8.87 19.88
C PHE A 46 12.86 -9.80 20.25
N ASP A 47 12.86 -11.00 19.70
CA ASP A 47 13.92 -12.00 19.91
C ASP A 47 15.29 -11.51 19.43
N LEU A 48 15.31 -10.66 18.39
CA LEU A 48 16.51 -10.00 17.87
C LEU A 48 16.98 -8.79 18.69
N ASN A 49 16.34 -8.47 19.82
CA ASN A 49 16.65 -7.30 20.66
C ASN A 49 16.65 -5.97 19.88
N ILE A 50 15.84 -5.85 18.83
CA ILE A 50 15.75 -4.63 18.03
C ILE A 50 15.09 -3.51 18.86
N PRO A 51 15.58 -2.26 18.81
CA PRO A 51 14.95 -1.15 19.50
C PRO A 51 13.49 -0.92 19.09
N ASN A 52 12.64 -0.49 20.03
CA ASN A 52 11.20 -0.35 19.80
C ASN A 52 10.84 0.59 18.64
N TYR A 53 11.59 1.67 18.44
CA TYR A 53 11.35 2.60 17.32
C TYR A 53 11.62 1.94 15.96
N LEU A 54 12.64 1.08 15.86
CA LEU A 54 12.93 0.30 14.65
C LEU A 54 11.90 -0.81 14.45
N LYS A 55 11.47 -1.48 15.53
CA LYS A 55 10.37 -2.46 15.46
C LYS A 55 9.11 -1.84 14.86
N LEU A 56 8.69 -0.70 15.39
CA LEU A 56 7.52 0.02 14.91
C LEU A 56 7.67 0.40 13.43
N PHE A 57 8.84 0.94 13.05
CA PHE A 57 9.13 1.25 11.66
C PHE A 57 8.97 0.04 10.73
N PHE A 58 9.61 -1.10 11.06
CA PHE A 58 9.51 -2.31 10.23
C PHE A 58 8.08 -2.86 10.15
N ILE A 59 7.36 -2.89 11.28
CA ILE A 59 5.96 -3.32 11.32
C ILE A 59 5.13 -2.43 10.39
N THR A 60 5.26 -1.11 10.49
CA THR A 60 4.46 -0.16 9.71
C THR A 60 4.75 -0.23 8.20
N VAL A 61 6.01 -0.44 7.82
CA VAL A 61 6.40 -0.66 6.41
C VAL A 61 5.77 -1.95 5.88
N PHE A 62 5.80 -3.02 6.67
CA PHE A 62 5.26 -4.31 6.25
C PHE A 62 3.71 -4.29 6.20
N VAL A 63 3.06 -3.65 7.17
CA VAL A 63 1.60 -3.36 7.15
C VAL A 63 1.24 -2.55 5.91
N GLY A 64 1.98 -1.49 5.60
CA GLY A 64 1.78 -0.68 4.39
C GLY A 64 1.96 -1.49 3.09
N MET A 65 2.95 -2.37 3.04
CA MET A 65 3.15 -3.27 1.91
C MET A 65 1.98 -4.23 1.70
N LEU A 66 1.48 -4.87 2.76
CA LEU A 66 0.30 -5.75 2.68
C LEU A 66 -0.96 -4.96 2.31
N PHE A 67 -1.19 -3.82 2.94
CA PHE A 67 -2.32 -2.93 2.66
C PHE A 67 -2.37 -2.49 1.19
N THR A 68 -1.22 -2.18 0.60
CA THR A 68 -1.17 -1.72 -0.80
C THR A 68 -1.31 -2.84 -1.81
N SER A 69 -1.18 -4.10 -1.40
CA SER A 69 -1.39 -5.27 -2.27
C SER A 69 -2.82 -5.34 -2.80
N PHE A 70 -3.80 -4.87 -2.01
CA PHE A 70 -5.21 -4.81 -2.43
C PHE A 70 -5.46 -3.82 -3.58
N PHE A 71 -4.57 -2.84 -3.77
CA PHE A 71 -4.68 -1.82 -4.82
C PHE A 71 -3.85 -2.15 -6.08
N ILE A 72 -3.16 -3.29 -6.11
CA ILE A 72 -2.34 -3.72 -7.27
C ILE A 72 -3.14 -3.67 -8.59
N PRO A 73 -4.39 -4.21 -8.68
CA PRO A 73 -5.12 -4.19 -9.95
C PRO A 73 -5.42 -2.79 -10.46
N ILE A 74 -5.69 -1.85 -9.55
CA ILE A 74 -5.96 -0.44 -9.87
C ILE A 74 -4.66 0.23 -10.31
N ASN A 75 -3.59 0.10 -9.53
CA ASN A 75 -2.28 0.68 -9.85
C ASN A 75 -1.72 0.16 -11.17
N TRP A 76 -1.96 -1.12 -11.50
CA TRP A 76 -1.59 -1.71 -12.78
C TRP A 76 -2.35 -1.10 -13.96
N LYS A 77 -3.68 -0.93 -13.84
CA LYS A 77 -4.49 -0.28 -14.90
C LYS A 77 -4.06 1.17 -15.13
N VAL A 78 -3.78 1.91 -14.06
CA VAL A 78 -3.25 3.28 -14.15
C VAL A 78 -1.89 3.29 -14.85
N ALA A 79 -0.98 2.40 -14.44
CA ALA A 79 0.35 2.30 -15.04
C ALA A 79 0.30 1.95 -16.54
N TYR A 80 -0.66 1.11 -16.95
CA TYR A 80 -0.88 0.77 -18.36
C TYR A 80 -1.25 1.99 -19.20
N GLU A 81 -2.24 2.76 -18.76
CA GLU A 81 -2.71 3.97 -19.43
C GLU A 81 -1.62 5.05 -19.50
N ILE A 82 -0.92 5.28 -18.39
CA ILE A 82 0.15 6.29 -18.32
C ILE A 82 1.37 5.85 -19.15
N GLY A 83 1.73 4.57 -19.11
CA GLY A 83 2.79 4.01 -19.94
C GLY A 83 2.50 4.19 -21.43
N GLY A 84 1.24 4.05 -21.84
CA GLY A 84 0.79 4.35 -23.20
C GLY A 84 0.91 5.83 -23.57
N ILE A 85 0.42 6.73 -22.73
CA ILE A 85 0.45 8.19 -22.98
C ILE A 85 1.88 8.74 -23.01
N LYS A 86 2.74 8.28 -22.10
CA LYS A 86 4.10 8.79 -21.94
C LYS A 86 5.16 7.97 -22.69
N GLN A 87 4.78 6.92 -23.40
CA GLN A 87 5.68 5.94 -24.02
C GLN A 87 6.74 5.41 -23.04
N GLN A 88 6.33 5.17 -21.79
CA GLN A 88 7.20 4.67 -20.73
C GLN A 88 6.90 3.21 -20.42
N SER A 89 7.88 2.49 -19.88
CA SER A 89 7.68 1.13 -19.41
C SER A 89 6.58 1.07 -18.34
N LYS A 90 5.55 0.26 -18.62
CA LYS A 90 4.40 0.03 -17.72
C LYS A 90 4.85 -0.46 -16.35
N VAL A 91 5.86 -1.34 -16.32
CA VAL A 91 6.45 -1.86 -15.09
C VAL A 91 7.10 -0.74 -14.29
N LYS A 92 7.84 0.17 -14.94
CA LYS A 92 8.48 1.30 -14.25
C LYS A 92 7.45 2.24 -13.63
N VAL A 93 6.38 2.55 -14.35
CA VAL A 93 5.28 3.39 -13.83
C VAL A 93 4.54 2.70 -12.70
N PHE A 94 4.28 1.39 -12.82
CA PHE A 94 3.65 0.59 -11.78
C PHE A 94 4.49 0.57 -10.50
N SER A 95 5.79 0.29 -10.60
CA SER A 95 6.68 0.28 -9.44
C SER A 95 6.72 1.63 -8.74
N TYR A 96 6.70 2.74 -9.49
CA TYR A 96 6.66 4.08 -8.91
C TYR A 96 5.34 4.34 -8.16
N LEU A 97 4.20 3.99 -8.78
CA LEU A 97 2.89 4.11 -8.13
C LEU A 97 2.78 3.24 -6.88
N GLN A 98 3.21 1.98 -6.97
CA GLN A 98 3.15 1.05 -5.85
C GLN A 98 4.06 1.50 -4.70
N ALA A 99 5.29 1.93 -4.99
CA ALA A 99 6.20 2.46 -3.97
C ALA A 99 5.62 3.70 -3.27
N LEU A 100 4.99 4.60 -4.03
CA LEU A 100 4.34 5.79 -3.48
C LEU A 100 3.17 5.41 -2.56
N PHE A 101 2.36 4.43 -2.95
CA PHE A 101 1.29 3.89 -2.10
C PHE A 101 1.84 3.24 -0.82
N ILE A 102 2.94 2.49 -0.91
CA ILE A 102 3.59 1.88 0.26
C ILE A 102 4.08 2.97 1.21
N LEU A 103 4.76 4.00 0.71
CA LEU A 103 5.26 5.10 1.54
C LEU A 103 4.12 5.85 2.25
N ILE A 104 3.04 6.18 1.53
CA ILE A 104 1.89 6.88 2.12
C ILE A 104 1.22 6.01 3.18
N SER A 105 0.88 4.77 2.85
CA SER A 105 0.20 3.86 3.80
C SER A 105 1.06 3.57 5.02
N SER A 106 2.36 3.29 4.84
CA SER A 106 3.29 3.06 5.95
C SER A 106 3.39 4.28 6.86
N SER A 107 3.43 5.49 6.30
CA SER A 107 3.45 6.73 7.09
C SER A 107 2.16 6.93 7.90
N ILE A 108 1.01 6.64 7.29
CA ILE A 108 -0.28 6.69 7.99
C ILE A 108 -0.31 5.69 9.15
N PHE A 109 0.10 4.44 8.92
CA PHE A 109 0.13 3.43 9.99
C PHE A 109 1.16 3.74 11.06
N TYR A 110 2.31 4.30 10.70
CA TYR A 110 3.29 4.75 11.68
C TYR A 110 2.72 5.79 12.61
N LEU A 111 2.05 6.82 12.08
CA LEU A 111 1.38 7.83 12.90
C LEU A 111 0.26 7.21 13.75
N LEU A 112 -0.60 6.37 13.17
CA LEU A 112 -1.69 5.72 13.90
C LEU A 112 -1.17 4.89 15.07
N PHE A 113 -0.17 4.05 14.84
CA PHE A 113 0.39 3.21 15.90
C PHE A 113 1.20 3.99 16.91
N SER A 114 1.90 5.07 16.52
CA SER A 114 2.63 5.93 17.46
C SER A 114 1.71 6.70 18.42
N ILE A 115 0.43 6.86 18.08
CA ILE A 115 -0.57 7.48 18.95
C ILE A 115 -1.19 6.44 19.90
N LEU A 116 -1.30 5.19 19.44
CA LEU A 116 -1.96 4.10 20.16
C LEU A 116 -1.03 3.32 21.11
N LEU A 117 0.28 3.29 20.84
CA LEU A 117 1.34 2.60 21.59
C LEU A 117 2.28 3.60 22.27
#